data_AF-A0A7V9BIT3-F1
#
_entry.id   AF-A0A7V9BIT3-F1
#
_cell.length_a   1.000
_cell.length_b   1.000
_cell.length_c   1.000
_cell.angle_alpha   90.00
_cell.angle_beta   90.00
_cell.angle_gamma   90.00
#
_symmetry.space_group_name_H-M   'P 1'
#
loop_
_entity.id
_entity.type
_entity.pdbx_description
1 polymer ?
#
loop_
_entity_poly.entity_id
_entity_poly.type
_entity_poly.pdbx_seq_one_letter_code
_entity_poly.pdbx_strand_id
1 'polypeptide(L)'
;MHGFILNRLQFALVREAIHLLQHDVADVEAIDAVVREGLGLRWALLGPFSVADTNKDDGVRAYFGGYEQWITDLMNQLGPTPSLDADLIERIGRALDSARGDASRADLREWRDRMVVAIRTLKADNPVAGRKERVQ
;
A
#
# COMPACT_ATOMS: atom_id res chain seq x y z
N MET A 1 1.50 -21.54 -8.48
CA MET A 1 1.27 -20.34 -7.66
C MET A 1 1.59 -19.13 -8.52
N HIS A 2 0.57 -18.53 -9.13
CA HIS A 2 0.76 -17.50 -10.16
C HIS A 2 0.86 -16.13 -9.50
N GLY A 3 2.07 -15.56 -9.45
CA GLY A 3 2.32 -14.23 -8.91
C GLY A 3 3.64 -14.20 -8.16
N PHE A 4 4.60 -13.43 -8.67
CA PHE A 4 5.78 -13.02 -7.90
C PHE A 4 5.33 -12.38 -6.56
N ILE A 5 6.18 -12.40 -5.53
CA ILE A 5 5.87 -11.88 -4.18
C ILE A 5 5.22 -10.49 -4.23
N LEU A 6 5.66 -9.63 -5.15
CA LEU A 6 5.08 -8.32 -5.41
C LEU A 6 3.57 -8.36 -5.64
N ASN A 7 3.09 -9.21 -6.56
CA ASN A 7 1.66 -9.30 -6.87
C ASN A 7 0.84 -9.81 -5.68
N ARG A 8 1.41 -10.69 -4.85
CA ARG A 8 0.73 -11.18 -3.65
C ARG A 8 0.49 -10.07 -2.65
N LEU A 9 1.50 -9.24 -2.38
CA LEU A 9 1.38 -8.11 -1.47
C LEU A 9 0.46 -7.02 -2.04
N GLN A 10 0.58 -6.73 -3.34
CA GLN A 10 -0.27 -5.75 -4.01
C GLN A 10 -1.75 -6.14 -3.92
N PHE A 11 -2.10 -7.38 -4.28
CA PHE A 11 -3.50 -7.81 -4.25
C PHE A 11 -4.04 -8.10 -2.85
N ALA A 12 -3.18 -8.30 -1.84
CA ALA A 12 -3.61 -8.30 -0.45
C ALA A 12 -4.13 -6.92 -0.02
N LEU A 13 -3.45 -5.84 -0.42
CA LEU A 13 -3.90 -4.47 -0.16
C LEU A 13 -5.17 -4.13 -0.96
N VAL A 14 -5.21 -4.49 -2.25
CA VAL A 14 -6.38 -4.25 -3.11
C VAL A 14 -7.62 -4.97 -2.57
N ARG A 15 -7.46 -6.19 -2.07
CA ARG A 15 -8.57 -6.94 -1.45
C ARG A 15 -9.22 -6.17 -0.31
N GLU A 16 -8.41 -5.56 0.57
CA GLU A 16 -8.95 -4.78 1.68
C GLU A 16 -9.55 -3.46 1.22
N ALA A 17 -8.93 -2.77 0.25
CA ALA A 17 -9.51 -1.57 -0.35
C ALA A 17 -10.90 -1.82 -0.94
N ILE A 18 -11.08 -2.93 -1.66
CA ILE A 18 -12.38 -3.36 -2.20
C ILE A 18 -13.36 -3.64 -1.05
N HIS A 19 -12.92 -4.33 0.00
CA HIS A 19 -13.76 -4.65 1.15
C HIS A 19 -14.31 -3.37 1.82
N LEU A 20 -13.43 -2.40 2.10
CA LEU A 20 -13.79 -1.12 2.71
C LEU A 20 -14.75 -0.31 1.84
N LEU A 21 -14.53 -0.29 0.52
CA LEU A 21 -15.40 0.40 -0.42
C LEU A 21 -16.79 -0.23 -0.52
N GLN A 22 -16.87 -1.56 -0.58
CA GLN A 22 -18.15 -2.27 -0.70
C GLN A 22 -19.03 -2.17 0.54
N HIS A 23 -18.42 -2.04 1.72
CA HIS A 23 -19.14 -1.87 2.98
C HIS A 23 -19.32 -0.40 3.37
N ASP A 24 -19.06 0.52 2.43
CA ASP A 24 -19.19 1.98 2.60
C ASP A 24 -18.43 2.52 3.83
N VAL A 25 -17.31 1.88 4.19
CA VAL A 25 -16.42 2.32 5.27
C VAL A 25 -15.60 3.54 4.82
N ALA A 26 -15.20 3.56 3.55
CA ALA A 26 -14.49 4.67 2.92
C ALA A 26 -14.77 4.72 1.42
N ASP A 27 -14.72 5.91 0.83
CA ASP A 27 -14.78 6.09 -0.63
C ASP A 27 -13.41 5.87 -1.29
N VAL A 28 -13.38 5.89 -2.63
CA VAL A 28 -12.18 5.62 -3.41
C VAL A 28 -11.10 6.65 -3.13
N GLU A 29 -11.49 7.92 -3.03
CA GLU A 29 -10.62 9.05 -2.78
C GLU A 29 -9.95 8.96 -1.41
N ALA A 30 -10.70 8.61 -0.36
CA ALA A 30 -10.17 8.43 0.99
C ALA A 30 -9.20 7.24 1.06
N ILE A 31 -9.54 6.12 0.43
CA ILE A 31 -8.67 4.94 0.38
C ILE A 31 -7.34 5.29 -0.32
N ASP A 32 -7.41 5.91 -1.51
CA ASP A 32 -6.23 6.32 -2.25
C ASP A 32 -5.42 7.37 -1.49
N ALA A 33 -6.06 8.30 -0.78
CA ALA A 33 -5.38 9.30 0.05
C ALA A 33 -4.63 8.66 1.22
N VAL A 34 -5.24 7.74 1.96
CA VAL A 34 -4.57 7.03 3.07
C VAL A 34 -3.36 6.24 2.59
N VAL A 35 -3.44 5.63 1.40
CA VAL A 35 -2.29 4.93 0.81
C VAL A 35 -1.25 5.93 0.32
N ARG A 36 -1.61 6.95 -0.46
CA ARG A 36 -0.66 7.89 -1.07
C ARG A 36 0.01 8.82 -0.07
N GLU A 37 -0.76 9.34 0.88
CA GLU A 37 -0.35 10.39 1.83
C GLU A 37 0.02 9.82 3.21
N GLY A 38 -0.37 8.58 3.51
CA GLY A 38 -0.04 7.90 4.76
C GLY A 38 0.94 6.75 4.56
N LEU A 39 0.40 5.55 4.28
CA LEU A 39 1.16 4.30 4.25
C LEU A 39 2.30 4.30 3.22
N GLY A 40 2.02 4.80 2.03
CA GLY A 40 2.90 4.80 0.87
C GLY A 40 4.16 5.61 1.07
N LEU A 41 4.13 6.68 1.88
CA LEU A 41 5.32 7.50 2.17
C LEU A 41 6.41 6.69 2.87
N ARG A 42 6.04 5.95 3.93
CA ARG A 42 6.99 5.08 4.65
C ARG A 42 7.32 3.80 3.89
N TRP A 43 6.37 3.25 3.14
CA TRP A 43 6.61 2.08 2.29
C TRP A 43 7.50 2.37 1.08
N ALA A 44 7.53 3.62 0.62
CA ALA A 44 8.51 4.05 -0.37
C ALA A 44 9.94 3.88 0.16
N LEU A 45 10.17 3.86 1.47
CA LEU A 45 11.50 3.76 2.09
C LEU A 45 11.79 2.37 2.66
N LEU A 46 10.83 1.79 3.39
CA LEU A 46 11.00 0.58 4.19
C LEU A 46 9.92 -0.47 3.88
N GLY A 47 10.28 -1.75 3.98
CA GLY A 47 9.32 -2.85 3.92
C GLY A 47 8.44 -2.94 5.18
N PRO A 48 7.35 -3.72 5.18
CA PRO A 48 6.37 -3.75 6.27
C PRO A 48 6.99 -4.13 7.63
N PHE A 49 7.96 -5.05 7.66
CA PHE A 49 8.65 -5.44 8.89
C PHE A 49 9.60 -4.36 9.40
N SER A 50 10.35 -3.69 8.53
CA SER A 50 11.21 -2.58 8.92
C SER A 50 10.41 -1.36 9.38
N VAL A 51 9.24 -1.12 8.77
CA VAL A 51 8.29 -0.12 9.29
C VAL A 51 7.80 -0.50 10.69
N ALA A 52 7.43 -1.75 10.92
CA ALA A 52 7.03 -2.21 12.25
C ALA A 52 8.18 -2.07 13.26
N ASP A 53 9.40 -2.39 12.84
CA ASP A 53 10.61 -2.23 13.64
C ASP A 53 10.85 -0.79 14.06
N THR A 54 10.67 0.18 13.15
CA THR A 54 10.88 1.61 13.46
C THR A 54 9.69 2.30 14.12
N ASN A 55 8.58 1.59 14.38
CA ASN A 55 7.40 2.17 15.04
C ASN A 55 7.48 2.09 16.58
N LYS A 56 8.47 1.39 17.15
CA LYS A 56 8.75 1.35 18.59
C LYS A 56 10.25 1.36 18.85
N ASP A 57 10.67 2.00 19.93
CA ASP A 57 12.09 2.09 20.33
C ASP A 57 12.72 0.70 20.56
N ASP A 58 11.93 -0.25 21.11
CA ASP A 58 12.35 -1.63 21.35
C ASP A 58 12.20 -2.56 20.11
N GLY A 59 11.93 -1.98 18.94
CA GLY A 59 11.88 -2.67 17.67
C GLY A 59 10.64 -3.55 17.45
N VAL A 60 10.76 -4.42 16.43
CA VAL A 60 9.64 -5.22 15.90
C VAL A 60 9.06 -6.20 16.91
N ARG A 61 9.89 -6.69 17.86
CA ARG A 61 9.44 -7.61 18.93
C ARG A 61 8.47 -6.92 19.87
N ALA A 62 8.76 -5.70 20.28
CA ALA A 62 7.84 -4.93 21.12
C ALA A 62 6.62 -4.44 20.32
N TYR A 63 6.78 -4.15 19.03
CA TYR A 63 5.66 -3.74 18.18
C TYR A 63 4.64 -4.87 18.04
N PHE A 64 5.05 -6.01 17.47
CA PHE A 64 4.13 -7.14 17.29
C PHE A 64 3.73 -7.79 18.60
N GLY A 65 4.65 -7.98 19.56
CA GLY A 65 4.29 -8.57 20.86
C GLY A 65 3.32 -7.72 21.67
N GLY A 66 3.41 -6.39 21.59
CA GLY A 66 2.48 -5.48 22.28
C GLY A 66 1.13 -5.32 21.59
N TYR A 67 1.03 -5.66 20.30
CA TYR A 67 -0.19 -5.51 19.51
C TYR A 67 -0.69 -6.85 18.91
N GLU A 68 -0.16 -7.98 19.36
CA GLU A 68 -0.37 -9.29 18.74
C GLU A 68 -1.86 -9.62 18.61
N GLN A 69 -2.60 -9.52 19.72
CA GLN A 69 -4.03 -9.79 19.77
C GLN A 69 -4.80 -8.85 18.83
N TRP A 70 -4.57 -7.55 18.94
CA TRP A 70 -5.28 -6.55 18.12
C TRP A 70 -5.00 -6.71 16.62
N ILE A 71 -3.74 -6.97 16.24
CA ILE A 71 -3.36 -7.22 14.85
C ILE A 71 -4.01 -8.50 14.34
N THR A 72 -4.00 -9.56 15.15
CA THR A 72 -4.62 -10.85 14.79
C THR A 72 -6.13 -10.69 14.60
N ASP A 73 -6.81 -9.98 15.50
CA ASP A 73 -8.23 -9.70 15.39
C ASP A 73 -8.56 -8.89 14.13
N LEU A 74 -7.77 -7.86 13.83
CA LEU A 74 -7.90 -7.07 12.62
C LEU A 74 -7.68 -7.92 11.35
N MET A 75 -6.65 -8.76 11.33
CA MET A 75 -6.38 -9.65 10.19
C MET A 75 -7.50 -10.67 9.97
N ASN A 76 -8.14 -11.13 11.04
CA ASN A 76 -9.29 -12.03 10.97
C ASN A 76 -10.58 -11.34 10.48
N GLN A 77 -10.66 -10.01 10.60
CA GLN A 77 -11.79 -9.21 10.10
C GLN A 77 -11.76 -8.98 8.59
N LEU A 78 -10.65 -9.28 7.89
CA LEU A 78 -10.51 -9.10 6.43
C LEU A 78 -11.54 -9.90 5.59
N GLY A 79 -12.40 -10.72 6.22
CA GLY A 79 -13.57 -11.36 5.62
C GLY A 79 -13.25 -12.29 4.44
N PRO A 80 -14.25 -12.80 3.71
CA PRO A 80 -14.01 -13.46 2.43
C PRO A 80 -13.51 -12.45 1.39
N THR A 81 -12.79 -12.93 0.36
CA THR A 81 -12.41 -12.08 -0.79
C THR A 81 -13.67 -11.47 -1.40
N PRO A 82 -13.78 -10.13 -1.49
CA PRO A 82 -14.96 -9.52 -2.03
C PRO A 82 -15.08 -9.71 -3.55
N SER A 83 -16.30 -9.66 -4.08
CA SER A 83 -16.56 -9.76 -5.52
C SER A 83 -16.13 -8.47 -6.22
N LEU A 84 -15.37 -8.59 -7.32
CA LEU A 84 -15.07 -7.49 -8.21
C LEU A 84 -16.00 -7.56 -9.43
N ASP A 85 -17.27 -7.21 -9.21
CA ASP A 85 -18.27 -7.18 -10.27
C ASP A 85 -18.20 -5.89 -11.11
N ALA A 86 -18.99 -5.88 -12.19
CA ALA A 86 -19.02 -4.76 -13.14
C ALA A 86 -19.47 -3.45 -12.48
N ASP A 87 -20.40 -3.51 -11.53
CA ASP A 87 -20.95 -2.33 -10.86
C ASP A 87 -19.89 -1.68 -9.96
N LEU A 88 -19.13 -2.48 -9.22
CA LEU A 88 -18.02 -1.97 -8.42
C LEU A 88 -16.90 -1.39 -9.29
N ILE A 89 -16.54 -2.07 -10.38
CA ILE A 89 -15.53 -1.57 -11.33
C ILE A 89 -15.96 -0.21 -11.88
N GLU A 90 -17.23 -0.05 -12.25
CA GLU A 90 -17.78 1.20 -12.76
C GLU A 90 -17.85 2.29 -11.67
N ARG A 91 -18.18 1.94 -10.42
CA ARG A 91 -18.13 2.86 -9.27
C ARG A 91 -16.71 3.41 -9.09
N ILE A 92 -15.69 2.54 -9.11
CA ILE A 92 -14.28 2.93 -9.01
C ILE A 92 -13.88 3.79 -10.21
N GLY A 93 -14.26 3.38 -11.42
CA GLY A 93 -13.96 4.11 -12.65
C GLY A 93 -14.46 5.55 -12.62
N ARG A 94 -15.73 5.76 -12.22
CA ARG A 94 -16.34 7.09 -12.09
C ARG A 94 -15.66 7.96 -11.05
N ALA A 95 -15.33 7.40 -9.88
CA ALA A 95 -14.61 8.13 -8.83
C ALA A 95 -13.24 8.60 -9.33
N LEU A 96 -12.46 7.72 -9.97
CA LEU A 96 -11.15 8.05 -10.53
C LEU A 96 -11.23 9.06 -11.69
N ASP A 97 -12.25 8.96 -12.55
CA ASP A 97 -12.45 9.94 -13.63
C ASP A 97 -12.84 11.32 -13.06
N SER A 98 -13.65 11.36 -12.01
CA SER A 98 -13.97 12.60 -11.28
C SER A 98 -12.73 13.21 -10.63
N ALA A 99 -11.97 12.42 -9.87
CA ALA A 99 -10.76 12.87 -9.17
C ALA A 99 -9.65 13.36 -10.12
N ARG A 100 -9.56 12.77 -11.31
CA ARG A 100 -8.61 13.17 -12.35
C ARG A 100 -8.95 14.52 -12.99
N GLY A 101 -10.24 14.88 -13.06
CA GLY A 101 -10.70 16.06 -13.80
C GLY A 101 -10.22 16.05 -15.25
N ASP A 102 -9.65 17.18 -15.70
CA ASP A 102 -9.19 17.36 -17.07
C ASP A 102 -7.84 16.71 -17.38
N ALA A 103 -7.08 16.27 -16.37
CA ALA A 103 -5.75 15.68 -16.59
C ALA A 103 -5.85 14.39 -17.39
N SER A 104 -5.03 14.17 -18.41
CA SER A 104 -5.08 12.90 -19.15
C SER A 104 -4.45 11.77 -18.33
N ARG A 105 -4.85 10.52 -18.61
CA ARG A 105 -4.17 9.35 -18.04
C ARG A 105 -2.68 9.30 -18.45
N ALA A 106 -2.30 9.94 -19.56
CA ALA A 106 -0.91 10.05 -19.99
C ALA A 106 -0.13 11.00 -19.08
N ASP A 107 -0.68 12.18 -18.77
CA ASP A 107 -0.07 13.17 -17.88
C ASP A 107 0.17 12.58 -16.48
N LEU A 108 -0.81 11.84 -15.96
CA LEU A 108 -0.69 11.15 -14.67
C LEU A 108 0.41 10.09 -14.68
N ARG A 109 0.54 9.31 -15.77
CA ARG A 109 1.62 8.32 -15.90
C ARG A 109 2.98 8.98 -15.97
N GLU A 110 3.11 10.05 -16.76
CA GLU A 110 4.36 10.77 -16.90
C GLU A 110 4.79 11.38 -15.56
N TRP A 111 3.85 12.02 -14.85
CA TRP A 111 4.10 12.53 -13.50
C TRP A 111 4.53 11.41 -12.54
N ARG A 112 3.80 10.29 -12.49
CA ARG A 112 4.13 9.13 -11.66
C ARG A 112 5.54 8.63 -11.94
N ASP A 113 5.90 8.47 -13.20
CA ASP A 113 7.20 7.92 -13.59
C ASP A 113 8.35 8.87 -13.19
N ARG A 114 8.15 10.19 -13.33
CA ARG A 114 9.10 11.20 -12.81
C ARG A 114 9.24 11.11 -11.29
N MET A 115 8.14 10.94 -10.55
CA MET A 115 8.19 10.80 -9.08
C MET A 115 8.90 9.52 -8.64
N VAL A 116 8.69 8.41 -9.36
CA VAL A 116 9.41 7.15 -9.09
C VAL A 116 10.92 7.33 -9.25
N VAL A 117 11.37 8.04 -10.29
CA VAL A 117 12.79 8.36 -10.47
C VAL A 117 13.31 9.23 -9.32
N ALA A 118 12.58 10.29 -8.95
CA ALA A 118 12.98 11.16 -7.85
C ALA A 118 13.11 10.39 -6.52
N ILE A 119 12.14 9.52 -6.19
CA ILE A 119 12.18 8.68 -4.99
C ILE A 119 13.37 7.72 -5.04
N ARG A 120 13.68 7.11 -6.20
CA ARG A 120 14.86 6.24 -6.33
C ARG A 120 16.16 7.00 -6.04
N THR A 121 16.27 8.22 -6.52
CA THR A 121 17.43 9.09 -6.24
C THR A 121 17.52 9.40 -4.75
N LEU A 122 16.42 9.80 -4.09
CA LEU A 122 16.40 10.05 -2.65
C LEU A 122 16.80 8.82 -1.82
N LYS A 123 16.43 7.62 -2.28
CA LYS A 123 16.77 6.36 -1.62
C LYS A 123 18.24 5.95 -1.81
N ALA A 124 18.98 6.56 -2.72
CA ALA A 124 20.38 6.22 -2.94
C ALA A 124 21.24 6.55 -1.70
N ASP A 125 20.84 7.56 -0.92
CA ASP A 125 21.52 7.99 0.31
C ASP A 125 21.07 7.19 1.56
N ASN A 126 20.43 6.03 1.37
CA ASN A 126 19.89 5.22 2.46
C ASN A 126 21.03 4.61 3.33
N PRO A 127 21.05 4.88 4.65
CA PRO A 127 22.09 4.41 5.57
C PRO A 127 22.17 2.86 5.70
N VAL A 128 21.13 2.13 5.28
CA VAL A 128 21.06 0.67 5.32
C VAL A 128 21.60 0.01 4.04
N ALA A 129 21.72 0.76 2.93
CA ALA A 129 22.13 0.23 1.63
C ALA A 129 23.60 -0.26 1.57
N GLY A 130 24.40 0.05 2.60
CA GLY A 130 25.80 -0.39 2.75
C GLY A 130 26.00 -1.83 3.23
N ARG A 131 24.95 -2.54 3.70
CA ARG A 131 25.06 -3.94 4.12
C ARG A 131 24.56 -4.88 3.03
N LYS A 132 25.24 -4.92 1.89
CA LYS A 132 25.15 -6.07 0.98
C LYS A 132 25.90 -7.24 1.62
N GLU A 133 25.26 -7.96 2.54
CA GLU A 133 25.70 -9.31 2.85
C GLU A 133 25.47 -10.19 1.63
N ARG A 134 26.56 -10.80 1.16
CA ARG A 134 26.54 -11.87 0.17
C ARG A 134 25.61 -12.95 0.69
N VAL A 135 24.56 -13.24 -0.06
CA VAL A 135 23.90 -14.54 0.04
C VAL A 135 23.75 -15.05 -1.39
N GLN A 136 24.47 -16.15 -1.66
CA GLN A 136 24.37 -16.97 -2.86
C GLN A 136 22.99 -17.60 -2.97
#